data_AF-A0A535BRP5-F1
#
_entry.id   AF-A0A535BRP5-F1
#
_cell.length_a   1.000
_cell.length_b   1.000
_cell.length_c   1.000
_cell.angle_alpha   90.00
_cell.angle_beta   90.00
_cell.angle_gamma   90.00
#
_symmetry.space_group_name_H-M   'P 1'
#
loop_
_entity.id
_entity.type
_entity.pdbx_description
1 polymer ?
#
loop_
_entity_poly.entity_id
_entity_poly.type
_entity_poly.pdbx_seq_one_letter_code
_entity_poly.pdbx_strand_id
1 'polypeptide(L)' 'MAAPITPEDLYRFRWIDHVRLAPDGERVAYQVGWADATSRQNRSRIVVRRLLDPEPIEPTGGALRDHSPEWSP' A
#
# COMPACT_ATOMS: atom_id res chain seq x y z
N MET A 1 11.23 -22.62 18.29
CA MET A 1 11.92 -22.05 17.10
C MET A 1 10.84 -21.63 16.12
N ALA A 2 10.92 -20.42 15.56
CA ALA A 2 9.98 -20.01 14.51
C ALA A 2 10.23 -20.83 13.23
N ALA A 3 9.18 -21.09 12.45
CA ALA A 3 9.32 -21.76 11.17
C ALA A 3 10.19 -20.93 10.20
N PRO A 4 10.99 -21.56 9.33
CA PRO A 4 11.74 -20.85 8.31
C PRO A 4 10.80 -20.20 7.29
N ILE A 5 11.24 -19.08 6.72
CA ILE A 5 10.53 -18.42 5.61
C ILE A 5 10.58 -19.31 4.37
N THR A 6 9.44 -19.51 3.72
CA THR A 6 9.34 -20.22 2.44
C THR A 6 9.01 -19.24 1.30
N PRO A 7 9.20 -19.62 0.02
CA PRO A 7 8.82 -18.76 -1.11
C PRO A 7 7.35 -18.31 -1.08
N GLU A 8 6.45 -19.15 -0.54
CA GLU A 8 5.02 -18.85 -0.43
C GLU A 8 4.74 -17.68 0.53
N ASP A 9 5.63 -17.41 1.48
CA ASP A 9 5.49 -16.27 2.39
C ASP A 9 5.60 -14.93 1.66
N LEU A 10 6.25 -14.87 0.49
CA LEU A 10 6.33 -13.65 -0.31
C LEU A 10 4.95 -13.10 -0.71
N TYR A 11 3.97 -13.98 -0.91
CA TYR A 11 2.60 -13.57 -1.24
C TYR A 11 1.85 -12.94 -0.06
N ARG A 12 2.33 -13.18 1.18
CA ARG A 12 1.79 -12.60 2.41
C ARG A 12 2.34 -11.20 2.68
N PHE A 13 3.45 -10.84 2.05
CA PHE A 13 4.09 -9.55 2.28
C PHE A 13 3.32 -8.40 1.63
N ARG A 14 3.45 -7.24 2.26
CA ARG A 14 2.96 -5.94 1.77
C ARG A 14 4.10 -4.95 1.84
N TRP A 15 4.40 -4.32 0.72
CA TRP A 15 5.45 -3.31 0.61
C TRP A 15 4.83 -1.93 0.66
N ILE A 16 5.41 -1.03 1.46
CA ILE A 16 5.00 0.37 1.54
C ILE A 16 6.04 1.20 0.78
N ASP A 17 5.57 2.07 -0.10
CA ASP A 17 6.42 2.93 -0.92
C ASP A 17 5.74 4.29 -1.20
N HIS A 18 6.49 5.27 -1.70
CA HIS A 18 6.01 6.59 -2.13
C HIS A 18 5.11 7.29 -1.10
N VAL A 19 5.57 7.38 0.14
CA VAL A 19 4.84 8.07 1.21
C VAL A 19 4.83 9.59 0.96
N ARG A 20 3.67 10.22 1.07
CA ARG A 20 3.45 11.66 0.92
C ARG A 20 2.52 12.19 1.99
N LEU A 21 3.03 13.13 2.80
CA LEU A 21 2.20 13.92 3.69
C LEU A 21 1.47 15.00 2.89
N ALA A 22 0.19 15.21 3.17
CA ALA A 22 -0.58 16.31 2.61
C ALA A 22 -0.02 17.66 3.06
N PRO A 23 -0.18 18.75 2.29
CA PRO A 23 0.30 20.07 2.68
C PRO A 23 -0.26 20.57 4.03
N ASP A 24 -1.49 20.17 4.36
CA ASP A 24 -2.16 20.47 5.64
C ASP A 24 -1.62 19.65 6.83
N GLY A 25 -0.81 18.63 6.58
CA GLY A 25 -0.27 17.72 7.59
C GLY A 25 -1.28 16.72 8.17
N GLU A 26 -2.56 16.76 7.76
CA GLU A 26 -3.61 15.93 8.36
C GLU A 26 -3.69 14.53 7.76
N ARG A 27 -3.28 14.38 6.50
CA ARG A 27 -3.42 13.15 5.73
C ARG A 27 -2.09 12.65 5.18
N VAL A 28 -1.98 11.34 5.05
CA VAL A 28 -0.88 10.66 4.37
C VAL A 28 -1.43 9.83 3.21
N ALA A 29 -0.79 9.94 2.06
CA ALA A 29 -0.98 9.05 0.92
C ALA A 29 0.25 8.14 0.79
N TYR A 30 0.05 6.86 0.52
CA TYR A 30 1.14 5.92 0.28
C TYR A 30 0.71 4.77 -0.63
N GLN A 31 1.68 4.17 -1.31
CA GLN A 31 1.47 2.98 -2.10
C GLN A 31 1.61 1.73 -1.24
N VAL A 32 0.71 0.77 -1.42
CA VAL A 32 0.84 -0.61 -0.91
C VAL A 32 0.99 -1.56 -2.08
N GLY A 33 2.13 -2.22 -2.21
CA GLY A 33 2.42 -3.24 -3.22
C GLY A 33 2.36 -4.67 -2.70
N TRP A 34 2.05 -5.64 -3.57
CA TRP A 34 2.16 -7.07 -3.27
C TRP A 34 2.32 -7.95 -4.52
N ALA A 35 2.90 -9.14 -4.33
CA ALA A 35 2.88 -10.19 -5.33
C ALA A 35 1.51 -10.91 -5.29
N ASP A 36 0.84 -11.02 -6.43
CA ASP A 36 -0.42 -11.74 -6.57
C ASP A 36 -0.18 -13.14 -7.14
N ALA A 37 -0.47 -14.19 -6.36
CA ALA A 37 -0.20 -15.57 -6.75
C ALA A 37 -1.06 -16.03 -7.93
N THR A 38 -2.32 -15.60 -7.99
CA THR A 38 -3.29 -16.01 -9.01
C THR A 38 -2.93 -15.44 -10.39
N SER A 39 -2.71 -14.13 -10.47
CA SER A 39 -2.41 -13.45 -11.73
C SER A 39 -0.92 -13.39 -12.06
N ARG A 40 -0.04 -13.86 -11.16
CA ARG A 40 1.43 -13.82 -11.28
C ARG A 40 1.97 -12.44 -11.63
N GLN A 41 1.36 -11.41 -11.06
CA GLN A 41 1.71 -10.01 -11.28
C GLN A 41 1.90 -9.31 -9.96
N ASN A 42 2.74 -8.28 -9.96
CA ASN A 42 2.73 -7.32 -8.87
C ASN A 42 1.50 -6.42 -8.99
N ARG A 43 0.83 -6.24 -7.86
CA ARG A 43 -0.30 -5.35 -7.70
C ARG A 43 0.08 -4.23 -6.76
N SER A 44 -0.60 -3.11 -6.90
CA SER A 44 -0.46 -2.00 -5.98
C SER A 44 -1.75 -1.22 -5.86
N ARG A 45 -1.89 -0.50 -4.74
CA ARG A 45 -3.00 0.43 -4.51
C ARG A 45 -2.49 1.63 -3.74
N ILE A 46 -3.14 2.76 -3.92
CA ILE A 46 -2.90 3.94 -3.09
C ILE A 46 -3.86 3.90 -1.91
N VAL A 47 -3.30 4.11 -0.71
CA VAL A 47 -4.07 4.34 0.51
C VAL A 47 -3.91 5.80 0.88
N VAL A 48 -5.02 6.47 1.20
CA VAL A 48 -5.02 7.82 1.78
C VAL A 48 -5.73 7.73 3.12
N ARG A 49 -5.11 8.20 4.20
CA ARG A 49 -5.73 8.21 5.54
C ARG A 49 -5.35 9.43 6.34
N ARG A 50 -6.12 9.73 7.39
CA ARG A 50 -5.69 10.69 8.41
C ARG A 50 -4.51 10.13 9.22
N LEU A 51 -3.54 10.98 9.52
CA LEU A 51 -2.25 10.58 10.12
C LEU A 51 -2.40 10.02 11.54
N LEU A 52 -3.32 10.60 12.33
CA LEU A 52 -3.49 10.28 13.76
C LEU A 52 -4.77 9.49 14.07
N ASP A 53 -5.63 9.24 13.08
CA ASP A 53 -6.78 8.36 13.29
C ASP A 53 -6.35 6.90 13.24
N PRO A 54 -6.96 6.00 14.04
CA PRO A 54 -6.62 4.58 14.07
C PRO A 54 -7.16 3.80 12.86
N GLU A 55 -8.25 4.24 12.23
CA GLU A 55 -8.96 3.44 11.23
C GLU A 55 -8.37 3.59 9.80
N PRO A 56 -8.14 2.49 9.06
CA PRO A 56 -7.75 2.56 7.67
C PRO A 56 -8.93 3.01 6.81
N ILE A 57 -8.74 4.06 6.00
CA ILE A 57 -9.69 4.37 4.92
C ILE A 57 -9.49 3.35 3.80
N GLU A 58 -10.58 2.83 3.25
CA GLU A 58 -10.51 1.87 2.16
C GLU A 58 -9.77 2.48 0.94
N PRO A 59 -8.87 1.71 0.31
CA PRO A 59 -8.07 2.18 -0.82
C PRO A 59 -8.90 2.34 -2.09
N THR A 60 -8.31 3.03 -3.07
CA THR A 60 -8.88 3.23 -4.40
C THR A 60 -9.22 1.89 -5.08
N GLY A 61 -10.44 1.76 -5.60
CA GLY A 61 -10.96 0.55 -6.28
C GLY A 61 -10.50 0.37 -7.73
N GLY A 62 -9.29 0.85 -8.08
CA GLY A 62 -8.75 0.87 -9.45
C GLY A 62 -8.23 -0.48 -9.96
N ALA A 63 -7.49 -0.46 -11.08
CA ALA A 63 -6.93 -1.65 -11.75
C ALA A 63 -5.86 -2.42 -10.91
N LEU A 64 -5.73 -2.08 -9.62
CA LEU A 64 -4.76 -2.63 -8.67
C LEU A 64 -3.32 -2.50 -9.18
N ARG A 65 -3.02 -1.36 -9.80
CA ARG A 65 -1.68 -0.93 -10.23
C ARG A 65 -1.43 0.56 -9.94
N ASP A 66 -2.19 1.13 -9.02
CA ASP A 66 -2.07 2.54 -8.65
C ASP A 66 -0.71 2.74 -7.93
N HIS A 67 0.03 3.77 -8.30
CA HIS A 67 1.38 4.01 -7.80
C HIS A 67 1.72 5.50 -7.74
N SER A 68 2.79 5.83 -7.03
CA SER A 68 3.38 7.18 -7.00
C SER A 68 2.37 8.31 -6.74
N PRO A 69 1.63 8.27 -5.61
CA PRO A 69 0.69 9.34 -5.26
C PRO A 69 1.44 10.67 -5.10
N GLU A 70 0.78 11.76 -5.50
CA GLU A 70 1.21 13.14 -5.23
C GLU A 70 -0.02 13.99 -4.86
N TRP A 71 0.19 15.01 -4.03
CA TRP A 71 -0.85 15.98 -3.70
C TRP A 71 -0.84 17.13 -4.71
N SER A 72 -2.02 17.60 -5.08
CA SER A 72 -2.14 18.87 -5.81
C SER A 72 -1.60 20.01 -4.94
N PRO A 73 -0.94 21.02 -5.54
CA PRO A 73 -0.51 22.23 -4.82
C PRO A 73 -1.64 22.97 -4.11
#